data_AF-A0A317JMX4-F1
#
_entry.id   AF-A0A317JMX4-F1
#
_cell.length_a   1.000
_cell.length_b   1.000
_cell.length_c   1.000
_cell.angle_alpha   90.00
_cell.angle_beta   90.00
_cell.angle_gamma   90.00
#
_symmetry.space_group_name_H-M   'P 1'
#
loop_
_entity.id
_entity.type
_entity.pdbx_description
1 polymer ?
#
loop_
_entity_poly.entity_id
_entity_poly.type
_entity_poly.pdbx_seq_one_letter_code
_entity_poly.pdbx_strand_id
1 'polypeptide(L)'
;MAKTTPNDWKSSLTQLENTLNEYFGQKAPQLPKNIKELIVKLSPYFTILGIILSVPAVFAIIGIGALASPFMMMAGVGWGIRAIISLIALIVTLILEIMAVNGLFKREKQAWDKLFYVSLLSAATALISMNLFSLVVGTALSWYFLFQVRSYYK
;
A
#
# COMPACT_ATOMS: atom_id res chain seq x y z
N MET A 1 -14.38 -4.71 34.73
CA MET A 1 -12.91 -4.58 34.88
C MET A 1 -12.33 -4.28 33.51
N ALA A 2 -12.04 -3.00 33.22
CA ALA A 2 -11.40 -2.60 31.97
C ALA A 2 -9.90 -2.93 32.07
N LYS A 3 -9.43 -3.88 31.25
CA LYS A 3 -8.03 -4.28 31.21
C LYS A 3 -7.44 -3.96 29.84
N THR A 4 -6.34 -3.20 29.91
CA THR A 4 -5.27 -2.93 28.93
C THR A 4 -5.53 -1.89 27.83
N THR A 5 -4.94 -0.71 27.99
CA THR A 5 -4.57 0.24 26.92
C THR A 5 -3.06 0.14 26.62
N PRO A 6 -2.62 -0.74 25.72
CA PRO A 6 -1.34 -0.59 25.01
C PRO A 6 -1.65 -0.16 23.57
N ASN A 7 -1.52 1.14 23.27
CA ASN A 7 -1.65 1.74 21.93
C ASN A 7 -2.84 1.21 21.10
N ASP A 8 -4.03 1.76 21.33
CA ASP A 8 -5.31 1.35 20.72
C ASP A 8 -5.25 1.13 19.20
N TRP A 9 -4.52 1.97 18.47
CA TRP A 9 -4.41 1.85 17.02
C TRP A 9 -3.62 0.62 16.55
N LYS A 10 -2.60 0.17 17.31
CA LYS A 10 -1.84 -1.05 16.97
C LYS A 10 -2.70 -2.28 17.11
N SER A 11 -3.50 -2.34 18.18
CA SER A 11 -4.48 -3.40 18.39
C SER A 11 -5.47 -3.48 17.22
N SER A 12 -6.01 -2.34 16.80
CA SER A 12 -6.91 -2.25 15.64
C SER A 12 -6.25 -2.73 14.35
N LEU A 13 -4.97 -2.41 14.11
CA LEU A 13 -4.25 -2.91 12.93
C LEU A 13 -4.02 -4.41 12.98
N THR A 14 -3.67 -4.97 14.14
CA THR A 14 -3.54 -6.42 14.31
C THR A 14 -4.88 -7.13 14.11
N GLN A 15 -5.98 -6.56 14.61
CA GLN A 15 -7.32 -7.09 14.38
C GLN A 15 -7.70 -7.05 12.89
N LEU A 16 -7.37 -5.96 12.20
CA LEU A 16 -7.59 -5.82 10.76
C LEU A 16 -6.75 -6.85 9.98
N GLU A 17 -5.45 -6.99 10.30
CA GLU A 17 -4.56 -7.98 9.68
C GLU A 17 -5.13 -9.40 9.85
N ASN A 18 -5.61 -9.74 11.05
CA ASN A 18 -6.20 -11.06 11.32
C ASN A 18 -7.48 -11.29 10.51
N THR A 19 -8.36 -10.28 10.44
CA THR A 19 -9.60 -10.34 9.65
C THR A 19 -9.28 -10.54 8.17
N LEU A 20 -8.35 -9.76 7.62
CA LEU A 20 -7.93 -9.88 6.23
C LEU A 20 -7.24 -11.21 5.96
N ASN A 21 -6.46 -11.74 6.91
CA ASN A 21 -5.87 -13.06 6.79
C ASN A 21 -6.92 -14.18 6.78
N GLU A 22 -8.00 -14.06 7.55
CA GLU A 22 -9.11 -15.00 7.52
C GLU A 22 -9.79 -15.01 6.13
N TYR A 23 -10.10 -13.84 5.58
CA TYR A 23 -10.79 -13.74 4.29
C TYR A 23 -9.88 -14.02 3.09
N PHE A 24 -8.75 -13.34 2.98
CA PHE A 24 -7.85 -13.42 1.82
C PHE A 24 -6.77 -14.50 1.94
N GLY A 25 -6.35 -14.80 3.16
CA GLY A 25 -5.31 -15.79 3.42
C GLY A 25 -5.84 -17.22 3.56
N GLN A 26 -7.08 -17.39 4.05
CA GLN A 26 -7.65 -18.72 4.36
C GLN A 26 -8.87 -19.06 3.51
N LYS A 27 -9.90 -18.18 3.48
CA LYS A 27 -11.17 -18.45 2.77
C LYS A 27 -11.09 -18.24 1.25
N ALA A 28 -10.27 -17.31 0.80
CA ALA A 28 -10.09 -17.05 -0.63
C ALA A 28 -9.39 -18.25 -1.33
N PRO A 29 -9.59 -18.42 -2.66
CA PRO A 29 -8.92 -19.46 -3.44
C PRO A 29 -7.42 -19.50 -3.18
N GLN A 30 -6.88 -20.66 -2.84
CA GLN A 30 -5.47 -20.80 -2.49
C GLN A 30 -4.62 -20.91 -3.75
N LEU A 31 -3.57 -20.08 -3.83
CA LEU A 31 -2.61 -20.20 -4.90
C LEU A 31 -1.74 -21.47 -4.73
N PRO A 32 -1.41 -22.19 -5.81
CA PRO A 32 -0.43 -23.26 -5.78
C PRO A 32 0.91 -22.79 -5.20
N LYS A 33 1.62 -23.67 -4.47
CA LYS A 33 2.91 -23.36 -3.84
C LYS A 33 3.91 -22.73 -4.81
N ASN A 34 3.99 -23.26 -6.03
CA ASN A 34 4.88 -22.74 -7.07
C ASN A 34 4.59 -21.26 -7.40
N ILE A 35 3.31 -20.88 -7.45
CA ILE A 35 2.92 -19.48 -7.73
C ILE A 35 3.27 -18.60 -6.54
N LYS A 36 2.98 -19.05 -5.30
CA LYS A 36 3.34 -18.30 -4.08
C LYS A 36 4.85 -18.05 -4.02
N GLU A 37 5.66 -19.06 -4.32
CA GLU A 37 7.13 -18.92 -4.38
C GLU A 37 7.59 -17.97 -5.47
N LEU A 38 6.98 -18.02 -6.66
CA LEU A 38 7.30 -17.08 -7.73
C LEU A 38 6.96 -15.65 -7.32
N ILE A 39 5.80 -15.41 -6.71
CA ILE A 39 5.42 -14.08 -6.22
C ILE A 39 6.47 -13.60 -5.22
N VAL A 40 6.81 -14.38 -4.20
CA VAL A 40 7.79 -14.00 -3.17
C VAL A 40 9.16 -13.71 -3.77
N LYS A 41 9.60 -14.50 -4.77
CA LYS A 41 10.87 -14.27 -5.48
C LYS A 41 10.82 -12.99 -6.31
N LEU A 42 9.68 -12.67 -6.92
CA LEU A 42 9.51 -11.49 -7.76
C LEU A 42 9.16 -10.22 -6.98
N SER A 43 8.63 -10.33 -5.76
CA SER A 43 8.20 -9.19 -4.94
C SER A 43 9.27 -8.09 -4.82
N PRO A 44 10.55 -8.38 -4.49
CA PRO A 44 11.57 -7.34 -4.41
C PRO A 44 11.76 -6.61 -5.75
N TYR A 45 11.71 -7.32 -6.87
CA TYR A 45 11.90 -6.76 -8.21
C TYR A 45 10.71 -5.88 -8.62
N PHE A 46 9.49 -6.31 -8.32
CA PHE A 46 8.30 -5.49 -8.54
C PHE A 46 8.30 -4.24 -7.66
N THR A 47 8.74 -4.33 -6.41
CA THR A 47 8.89 -3.15 -5.53
C THR A 47 9.95 -2.20 -6.07
N ILE A 48 11.11 -2.69 -6.50
CA ILE A 48 12.16 -1.84 -7.12
C ILE A 48 11.62 -1.16 -8.38
N LEU A 49 10.92 -1.90 -9.24
CA LEU A 49 10.28 -1.35 -10.43
C LEU A 49 9.26 -0.26 -10.05
N GLY A 50 8.44 -0.51 -9.03
CA GLY A 50 7.50 0.46 -8.47
C GLY A 50 8.19 1.75 -8.02
N ILE A 51 9.30 1.64 -7.28
CA ILE A 51 10.11 2.79 -6.86
C ILE A 51 10.66 3.56 -8.07
N ILE A 52 11.27 2.86 -9.03
CA ILE A 52 11.87 3.47 -10.23
C ILE A 52 10.83 4.23 -11.04
N LEU A 53 9.60 3.70 -11.17
CA LEU A 53 8.51 4.37 -11.89
C LEU A 53 7.91 5.52 -11.07
N SER A 54 7.86 5.37 -9.75
CA SER A 54 7.25 6.36 -8.85
C SER A 54 8.12 7.61 -8.69
N VAL A 55 9.45 7.48 -8.69
CA VAL A 55 10.35 8.64 -8.51
C VAL A 55 10.12 9.71 -9.61
N PRO A 56 10.18 9.41 -10.92
CA PRO A 56 9.83 10.38 -11.96
C PRO A 56 8.38 10.86 -11.87
N ALA A 57 7.44 9.98 -11.47
CA ALA A 57 6.04 10.36 -11.32
C ALA A 57 5.85 11.43 -10.24
N VAL A 58 6.55 11.33 -9.09
CA VAL A 58 6.57 12.39 -8.05
C VAL A 58 6.98 13.72 -8.67
N PHE A 59 8.10 13.75 -9.39
CA PHE A 59 8.61 14.99 -10.00
C PHE A 59 7.66 15.54 -11.07
N ALA A 60 7.06 14.67 -11.88
CA ALA A 60 6.07 15.06 -12.87
C ALA A 60 4.82 15.67 -12.22
N ILE A 61 4.30 15.05 -11.15
CA ILE A 61 3.14 15.57 -10.41
C ILE A 61 3.45 16.95 -9.81
N ILE A 62 4.64 17.13 -9.24
CA ILE A 62 5.06 18.43 -8.69
C ILE A 62 5.20 19.48 -9.81
N GLY A 63 5.88 19.14 -10.91
CA GLY A 63 6.11 20.06 -12.03
C GLY A 63 4.82 20.46 -12.73
N ILE A 64 3.98 19.49 -13.07
CA ILE A 64 2.65 19.74 -13.67
C ILE A 64 1.76 20.46 -12.66
N GLY A 65 1.78 20.06 -11.40
CA GLY A 65 0.99 20.69 -10.34
C GLY A 65 1.33 22.17 -10.15
N ALA A 66 2.61 22.55 -10.24
CA ALA A 66 3.04 23.94 -10.17
C ALA A 66 2.51 24.76 -11.36
N LEU A 67 2.63 24.24 -12.58
CA LEU A 67 2.14 24.90 -13.80
C LEU A 67 0.61 24.97 -13.86
N ALA A 68 -0.07 23.93 -13.39
CA ALA A 68 -1.52 23.83 -13.35
C ALA A 68 -2.13 24.56 -12.15
N SER A 69 -1.32 25.07 -11.19
CA SER A 69 -1.81 25.65 -9.95
C SER A 69 -2.82 26.80 -10.12
N PRO A 70 -2.68 27.74 -11.08
CA PRO A 70 -3.68 28.80 -11.26
C PRO A 70 -5.04 28.23 -11.70
N PHE A 71 -5.01 27.22 -12.57
CA PHE A 71 -6.20 26.54 -13.07
C PHE A 71 -6.87 25.69 -11.99
N MET A 72 -6.08 25.02 -11.14
CA MET A 72 -6.59 24.24 -10.01
C MET A 72 -7.25 25.14 -8.95
N MET A 73 -6.72 26.35 -8.72
CA MET A 73 -7.36 27.34 -7.84
C MET A 73 -8.73 27.78 -8.37
N MET A 74 -8.85 27.94 -9.70
CA MET A 74 -10.13 28.26 -10.36
C MET A 74 -11.14 27.09 -10.32
N ALA A 75 -10.67 25.84 -10.33
CA ALA A 75 -11.49 24.64 -10.24
C ALA A 75 -12.01 24.33 -8.82
N GLY A 76 -11.59 25.10 -7.81
CA GLY A 76 -12.04 25.01 -6.43
C GLY A 76 -11.03 24.35 -5.49
N VAL A 77 -10.99 24.85 -4.24
CA VAL A 77 -9.99 24.48 -3.20
C VAL A 77 -9.93 22.98 -2.91
N GLY A 78 -11.06 22.26 -3.06
CA GLY A 78 -11.14 20.82 -2.80
C GLY A 78 -10.25 19.97 -3.72
N TRP A 79 -10.01 20.41 -4.97
CA TRP A 79 -9.13 19.70 -5.89
C TRP A 79 -7.66 19.81 -5.49
N GLY A 80 -7.22 21.00 -5.12
CA GLY A 80 -5.83 21.23 -4.68
C GLY A 80 -5.46 20.45 -3.43
N ILE A 81 -6.34 20.42 -2.42
CA ILE A 81 -6.10 19.68 -1.16
C ILE A 81 -5.99 18.17 -1.41
N ARG A 82 -6.88 17.59 -2.24
CA ARG A 82 -6.82 16.15 -2.57
C ARG A 82 -5.54 15.78 -3.30
N ALA A 83 -5.07 16.64 -4.21
CA ALA A 83 -3.81 16.43 -4.92
C ALA A 83 -2.61 16.42 -3.96
N ILE A 84 -2.56 17.36 -3.00
CA ILE A 84 -1.49 17.43 -2.00
C ILE A 84 -1.49 16.19 -1.10
N ILE A 85 -2.66 15.76 -0.60
CA ILE A 85 -2.77 14.56 0.23
C ILE A 85 -2.29 13.32 -0.53
N SER A 86 -2.68 13.19 -1.80
CA SER A 86 -2.27 12.07 -2.66
C SER A 86 -0.77 12.07 -2.92
N LEU A 87 -0.16 13.25 -3.11
CA LEU A 87 1.29 13.39 -3.27
C LEU A 87 2.04 12.97 -2.00
N ILE A 88 1.58 13.40 -0.82
CA ILE A 88 2.16 13.00 0.47
C ILE A 88 2.05 11.49 0.65
N ALA A 89 0.89 10.90 0.36
CA ALA A 89 0.70 9.45 0.44
C ALA A 89 1.65 8.69 -0.50
N LEU A 90 1.88 9.20 -1.71
CA LEU A 90 2.82 8.60 -2.66
C LEU A 90 4.27 8.68 -2.16
N ILE A 91 4.68 9.81 -1.57
CA ILE A 91 6.01 9.95 -0.96
C ILE A 91 6.19 8.96 0.21
N VAL A 92 5.20 8.85 1.10
CA VAL A 92 5.25 7.91 2.23
C VAL A 92 5.30 6.47 1.73
N THR A 93 4.54 6.15 0.68
CA THR A 93 4.58 4.84 0.01
C THR A 93 5.99 4.51 -0.46
N LEU A 94 6.61 5.46 -1.16
CA LEU A 94 7.96 5.30 -1.71
C LEU A 94 9.01 5.05 -0.61
N ILE A 95 8.91 5.77 0.51
CA ILE A 95 9.79 5.57 1.68
C ILE A 95 9.61 4.16 2.26
N LEU A 96 8.36 3.72 2.47
CA LEU A 96 8.07 2.39 3.00
C LEU A 96 8.54 1.27 2.07
N GLU A 97 8.36 1.44 0.77
CA GLU A 97 8.84 0.50 -0.25
C GLU A 97 10.37 0.39 -0.24
N ILE A 98 11.09 1.52 -0.25
CA ILE A 98 12.56 1.53 -0.14
C ILE A 98 13.02 0.77 1.11
N MET A 99 12.38 1.04 2.25
CA MET A 99 12.67 0.36 3.52
C MET A 99 12.30 -1.13 3.49
N ALA A 100 11.37 -1.55 2.63
CA ALA A 100 10.95 -2.93 2.50
C ALA A 100 11.91 -3.74 1.61
N VAL A 101 12.48 -3.16 0.55
CA VAL A 101 13.28 -3.86 -0.47
C VAL A 101 14.30 -4.84 0.14
N ASN A 102 15.16 -4.36 1.04
CA ASN A 102 16.21 -5.21 1.64
C ASN A 102 15.62 -6.38 2.44
N GLY A 103 14.53 -6.15 3.17
CA GLY A 103 13.86 -7.20 3.93
C GLY A 103 13.05 -8.14 3.04
N LEU A 104 12.57 -7.69 1.87
CA LEU A 104 11.89 -8.57 0.89
C LEU A 104 12.85 -9.61 0.32
N PHE A 105 14.10 -9.22 0.00
CA PHE A 105 15.13 -10.18 -0.41
C PHE A 105 15.43 -11.23 0.67
N LYS A 106 15.40 -10.83 1.94
CA LYS A 106 15.63 -11.69 3.10
C LYS A 106 14.39 -12.43 3.58
N ARG A 107 13.22 -12.14 2.99
CA ARG A 107 11.91 -12.68 3.39
C ARG A 107 11.58 -12.41 4.87
N GLU A 108 11.88 -11.20 5.33
CA GLU A 108 11.60 -10.77 6.69
C GLU A 108 10.13 -10.37 6.85
N LYS A 109 9.50 -10.77 7.96
CA LYS A 109 8.12 -10.39 8.30
C LYS A 109 7.93 -8.87 8.32
N GLN A 110 8.93 -8.13 8.81
CA GLN A 110 8.92 -6.67 8.83
C GLN A 110 8.78 -6.04 7.43
N ALA A 111 9.28 -6.69 6.39
CA ALA A 111 9.15 -6.18 5.02
C ALA A 111 7.73 -6.40 4.49
N TRP A 112 7.13 -7.55 4.80
CA TRP A 112 5.73 -7.80 4.52
C TRP A 112 4.82 -6.81 5.26
N ASP A 113 5.12 -6.48 6.52
CA ASP A 113 4.34 -5.50 7.29
C ASP A 113 4.37 -4.10 6.65
N LYS A 114 5.53 -3.69 6.11
CA LYS A 114 5.66 -2.43 5.34
C LYS A 114 4.80 -2.47 4.07
N LEU A 115 4.82 -3.56 3.32
CA LEU A 115 3.95 -3.71 2.14
C LEU A 115 2.46 -3.70 2.53
N PHE A 116 2.11 -4.26 3.68
CA PHE A 116 0.76 -4.18 4.21
C PHE A 116 0.36 -2.72 4.49
N TYR A 117 1.22 -1.93 5.14
CA TYR A 117 0.96 -0.50 5.35
C TYR A 117 0.86 0.30 4.06
N VAL A 118 1.70 0.00 3.06
CA VAL A 118 1.58 0.57 1.71
C VAL A 118 0.21 0.28 1.10
N SER A 119 -0.28 -0.96 1.23
CA SER A 119 -1.61 -1.34 0.72
C SER A 119 -2.75 -0.58 1.40
N LEU A 120 -2.66 -0.36 2.72
CA LEU A 120 -3.63 0.42 3.48
C LEU A 120 -3.61 1.90 3.07
N LEU A 121 -2.42 2.47 2.89
CA LEU A 121 -2.26 3.84 2.44
C LEU A 121 -2.80 4.04 1.01
N SER A 122 -2.59 3.06 0.13
CA SER A 122 -3.15 3.04 -1.22
C SER A 122 -4.68 3.03 -1.20
N ALA A 123 -5.29 2.18 -0.36
CA ALA A 123 -6.74 2.13 -0.18
C ALA A 123 -7.31 3.46 0.35
N ALA A 124 -6.66 4.05 1.37
CA ALA A 124 -7.06 5.36 1.90
C ALA A 124 -6.96 6.46 0.84
N THR A 125 -5.91 6.46 0.03
CA THR A 125 -5.70 7.43 -1.05
C THR A 125 -6.76 7.28 -2.15
N ALA A 126 -7.12 6.04 -2.50
CA ALA A 126 -8.17 5.75 -3.46
C ALA A 126 -9.54 6.25 -2.98
N LEU A 127 -9.84 6.10 -1.68
CA LEU A 127 -11.05 6.64 -1.06
C LEU A 127 -11.11 8.17 -1.14
N ILE A 128 -10.02 8.87 -0.77
CA ILE A 128 -9.94 10.34 -0.82
C ILE A 128 -10.06 10.87 -2.25
N SER A 129 -9.46 10.15 -3.20
CA SER A 129 -9.50 10.47 -4.63
C SER A 129 -10.82 10.09 -5.30
N MET A 130 -11.77 9.49 -4.57
CA MET A 130 -13.03 8.95 -5.10
C MET A 130 -12.82 7.95 -6.26
N ASN A 131 -11.67 7.26 -6.28
CA ASN A 131 -11.36 6.25 -7.26
C ASN A 131 -11.87 4.90 -6.78
N LEU A 132 -13.18 4.67 -6.98
CA LEU A 132 -13.87 3.47 -6.54
C LEU A 132 -13.31 2.19 -7.18
N PHE A 133 -12.83 2.28 -8.43
CA PHE A 133 -12.21 1.15 -9.11
C PHE A 133 -10.95 0.70 -8.39
N SER A 134 -10.01 1.60 -8.13
CA SER A 134 -8.78 1.29 -7.40
C SER A 134 -9.06 0.88 -5.95
N LEU A 135 -10.05 1.51 -5.31
CA LEU A 135 -10.45 1.20 -3.94
C LEU A 135 -10.98 -0.23 -3.79
N VAL A 136 -11.79 -0.69 -4.74
CA VAL A 136 -12.40 -2.03 -4.65
C VAL A 136 -11.45 -3.06 -5.27
N VAL A 137 -11.14 -2.90 -6.56
CA VAL A 137 -10.39 -3.89 -7.33
C VAL A 137 -8.91 -3.87 -6.94
N GLY A 138 -8.29 -2.69 -6.90
CA GLY A 138 -6.88 -2.55 -6.58
C GLY A 138 -6.56 -3.04 -5.17
N THR A 139 -7.34 -2.62 -4.18
CA THR A 139 -7.16 -3.04 -2.79
C THR A 139 -7.44 -4.53 -2.59
N ALA A 140 -8.55 -5.06 -3.12
CA ALA A 140 -8.85 -6.48 -2.98
C ALA A 140 -7.77 -7.36 -3.63
N LEU A 141 -7.27 -6.99 -4.81
CA LEU A 141 -6.21 -7.71 -5.50
C LEU A 141 -4.88 -7.64 -4.73
N SER A 142 -4.53 -6.45 -4.23
CA SER A 142 -3.34 -6.23 -3.42
C SER A 142 -3.38 -7.11 -2.17
N TRP A 143 -4.47 -7.07 -1.40
CA TRP A 143 -4.63 -7.88 -0.20
C TRP A 143 -4.66 -9.37 -0.51
N TYR A 144 -5.33 -9.80 -1.59
CA TYR A 144 -5.32 -11.20 -2.00
C TYR A 144 -3.90 -11.72 -2.17
N PHE A 145 -3.08 -11.11 -3.03
CA PHE A 145 -1.72 -11.58 -3.24
C PHE A 145 -0.85 -11.48 -1.99
N LEU A 146 -0.98 -10.37 -1.25
CA LEU A 146 -0.17 -10.09 -0.08
C LEU A 146 -0.43 -11.12 1.04
N PHE A 147 -1.68 -11.42 1.35
CA PHE A 147 -2.02 -12.43 2.36
C PHE A 147 -1.75 -13.86 1.91
N GLN A 148 -1.86 -14.16 0.61
CA GLN A 148 -1.52 -15.49 0.08
C GLN A 148 -0.03 -15.86 0.26
N VAL A 149 0.86 -14.86 0.27
CA VAL A 149 2.31 -15.07 0.47
C VAL A 149 2.81 -14.78 1.88
N ARG A 150 1.94 -14.33 2.80
CA ARG A 150 2.31 -13.95 4.18
C ARG A 150 3.14 -15.02 4.88
N SER A 151 2.80 -16.30 4.70
CA SER A 151 3.48 -17.43 5.34
C SER A 151 4.95 -17.64 4.90
N TYR A 152 5.37 -17.00 3.80
CA TYR A 152 6.76 -17.07 3.31
C TYR A 152 7.68 -16.05 3.97
N TYR A 153 7.13 -15.06 4.69
CA TYR A 153 7.88 -14.03 5.40
C TYR A 153 7.92 -14.35 6.90
N LYS A 154 9.13 -14.39 7.48
CA LYS A 154 9.38 -14.81 8.88
C LYS A 154 10.02 -13.71 9.71
#